data_AF-A0A119MEM7-F1
#
_entry.id   AF-A0A119MEM7-F1
#
_cell.length_a   1.000
_cell.length_b   1.000
_cell.length_c   1.000
_cell.angle_alpha   90.00
_cell.angle_beta   90.00
_cell.angle_gamma   90.00
#
_symmetry.space_group_name_H-M   'P 1'
#
loop_
_entity.id
_entity.type
_entity.pdbx_description
1 polymer ?
#
loop_
_entity_poly.entity_id
_entity_poly.type
_entity_poly.pdbx_seq_one_letter_code
_entity_poly.pdbx_strand_id
1 'polypeptide(L)'
;MREMIIEWHKGIWFQYQGTRAQLEAEGIVPGDLEWPTGRNYATWRRGEQRFGLRRCKLPGAKQKVAEWESGDWWCVHVGKDHALDPEVVEQIMKLRAMVHARTPQGKAELAEQWRRIDAAYRDEKFQAFKALIPGLVPPNRIRAAAVK
;
A
#
# COMPACT_ATOMS: atom_id res chain seq x y z
N MET A 1 -7.88 11.97 22.83
CA MET A 1 -7.32 10.62 22.72
C MET A 1 -6.82 10.46 21.29
N ARG A 2 -5.56 10.04 21.05
CA ARG A 2 -5.05 9.83 19.68
C ARG A 2 -5.59 8.51 19.14
N GLU A 3 -5.91 8.46 17.85
CA GLU A 3 -6.40 7.24 17.20
C GLU A 3 -5.27 6.22 16.99
N MET A 4 -5.62 4.93 17.01
CA MET A 4 -4.72 3.85 16.63
C MET A 4 -4.38 3.95 15.15
N ILE A 5 -3.12 3.73 14.79
CA ILE A 5 -2.64 3.81 13.41
C ILE A 5 -2.35 2.41 12.90
N ILE A 6 -2.85 2.11 11.70
CA ILE A 6 -2.48 0.90 10.95
C ILE A 6 -1.62 1.33 9.77
N GLU A 7 -0.33 0.98 9.81
CA GLU A 7 0.59 1.28 8.72
C GLU A 7 0.88 0.02 7.90
N TRP A 8 0.59 0.09 6.59
CA TRP A 8 0.89 -0.98 5.65
C TRP A 8 2.08 -0.64 4.76
N HIS A 9 3.14 -1.43 4.88
CA HIS A 9 4.39 -1.24 4.16
C HIS A 9 4.47 -2.12 2.91
N LYS A 10 4.11 -1.50 1.76
CA LYS A 10 4.38 -2.00 0.40
C LYS A 10 4.03 -3.50 0.17
N GLY A 11 3.02 -4.04 0.83
CA GLY A 11 2.60 -5.44 0.66
C GLY A 11 3.43 -6.51 1.37
N ILE A 12 4.42 -6.13 2.18
CA ILE A 12 5.34 -7.10 2.80
C ILE A 12 5.01 -7.34 4.27
N TRP A 13 4.55 -6.30 4.96
CA TRP A 13 4.17 -6.37 6.38
C TRP A 13 3.30 -5.15 6.73
N PHE A 14 2.60 -5.25 7.84
CA PHE A 14 1.86 -4.15 8.44
C PHE A 14 2.15 -4.07 9.93
N GLN A 15 1.89 -2.90 10.50
CA GLN A 15 2.05 -2.65 11.91
C GLN A 15 0.85 -1.88 12.47
N TYR A 16 0.44 -2.27 13.67
CA TYR A 16 -0.46 -1.49 14.51
C TYR A 16 0.37 -0.58 15.40
N GLN A 17 -0.06 0.66 15.58
CA GLN A 17 0.52 1.57 16.55
C GLN A 17 -0.56 2.20 17.42
N GLY A 18 -0.37 2.19 18.73
CA GLY A 18 -1.34 2.73 19.67
C GLY A 18 -0.83 2.71 21.10
N THR A 19 -1.67 3.19 22.01
CA THR A 19 -1.43 3.00 23.45
C THR A 19 -1.61 1.55 23.86
N ARG A 20 -1.08 1.17 25.02
CA ARG A 20 -1.32 -0.16 25.59
C ARG A 20 -2.81 -0.49 25.65
N ALA A 21 -3.61 0.43 26.20
CA ALA A 21 -5.04 0.26 26.36
C ALA A 21 -5.78 0.06 25.01
N GLN A 22 -5.35 0.75 23.95
CA GLN A 22 -5.93 0.57 22.62
C GLN A 22 -5.63 -0.81 22.03
N LEU A 23 -4.37 -1.24 22.12
CA LEU A 23 -3.94 -2.53 21.58
C LEU A 23 -4.56 -3.71 22.33
N GLU A 24 -4.78 -3.57 23.64
CA GLU A 24 -5.50 -4.55 24.47
C GLU A 24 -7.01 -4.55 24.15
N ALA A 25 -7.64 -3.38 24.00
CA ALA A 25 -9.07 -3.27 23.70
C ALA A 25 -9.44 -3.90 22.34
N GLU A 26 -8.57 -3.77 21.34
CA GLU A 26 -8.71 -4.38 20.01
C GLU A 26 -8.32 -5.87 19.99
N GLY A 27 -7.84 -6.42 21.11
CA GLY A 27 -7.42 -7.82 21.21
C GLY A 27 -6.17 -8.16 20.38
N ILE A 28 -5.39 -7.15 19.97
CA ILE A 28 -4.18 -7.32 19.15
C ILE A 28 -3.09 -7.98 19.97
N VAL A 29 -2.89 -7.53 21.21
CA VAL A 29 -1.91 -8.07 22.15
C VAL A 29 -2.60 -9.10 23.07
N PRO A 30 -2.04 -10.31 23.25
CA PRO A 30 -2.56 -11.28 24.21
C PRO A 30 -2.53 -10.72 25.64
N GLY A 31 -3.56 -10.98 26.44
CA GLY A 31 -3.66 -10.45 27.81
C GLY A 31 -2.61 -11.02 28.77
N ASP A 32 -2.03 -12.17 28.46
CA ASP A 32 -0.96 -12.85 29.19
C ASP A 32 0.45 -12.45 28.72
N LEU A 33 0.55 -11.58 27.70
CA LEU A 33 1.85 -11.14 27.20
C LEU A 33 2.48 -10.12 28.16
N GLU A 34 3.69 -10.44 28.63
CA GLU A 34 4.51 -9.46 29.33
C GLU A 34 4.96 -8.34 28.37
N TRP A 35 4.65 -7.10 28.76
CA TRP A 35 5.03 -5.94 27.98
C TRP A 35 6.54 -5.68 28.09
N PRO A 36 7.26 -5.53 26.97
CA PRO A 36 8.71 -5.39 27.02
C PRO A 36 9.12 -4.05 27.63
N THR A 37 10.18 -4.07 28.43
CA THR A 37 10.74 -2.88 29.09
C THR A 37 11.87 -2.25 28.27
N GLY A 38 12.02 -0.93 28.37
CA GLY A 38 13.08 -0.19 27.68
C GLY A 38 13.05 -0.37 26.16
N ARG A 39 14.17 -0.82 25.60
CA ARG A 39 14.35 -1.09 24.16
C ARG A 39 14.11 -2.56 23.76
N ASN A 40 13.64 -3.38 24.69
CA ASN A 40 13.37 -4.77 24.41
C ASN A 40 12.17 -4.94 23.48
N TYR A 41 12.05 -6.14 22.94
CA TYR A 41 10.92 -6.56 22.12
C TYR A 41 10.35 -7.85 22.68
N ALA A 42 9.03 -7.97 22.62
CA ALA A 42 8.33 -9.21 22.93
C ALA A 42 7.83 -9.81 21.62
N THR A 43 7.91 -11.12 21.48
CA THR A 43 7.39 -11.82 20.30
C THR A 43 6.47 -12.94 20.72
N TRP A 44 5.38 -13.12 19.98
CA TRP A 44 4.48 -14.25 20.17
C TRP A 44 4.00 -14.77 18.81
N ARG A 45 3.26 -15.87 18.83
CA ARG A 45 2.61 -16.43 17.66
C ARG A 45 1.12 -16.58 17.88
N ARG A 46 0.34 -16.41 16.81
CA ARG A 46 -1.06 -16.88 16.72
C ARG A 46 -1.17 -17.73 15.47
N GLY A 47 -1.30 -19.05 15.64
CA GLY A 47 -1.12 -20.00 14.54
C GLY A 47 0.26 -19.88 13.90
N GLU A 48 0.30 -19.73 12.58
CA GLU A 48 1.55 -19.55 11.82
C GLU A 48 2.08 -18.11 11.87
N GLN A 49 1.26 -17.15 12.29
CA GLN A 49 1.62 -15.73 12.29
C GLN A 49 2.54 -15.41 13.47
N ARG A 50 3.67 -14.77 13.19
CA ARG A 50 4.57 -14.21 14.22
C ARG A 50 4.28 -12.73 14.41
N PHE A 51 4.19 -12.30 15.66
CA PHE A 51 4.02 -10.91 16.05
C PHE A 51 5.23 -10.44 16.85
N GLY A 52 5.54 -9.15 16.73
CA GLY A 52 6.57 -8.49 17.53
C GLY A 52 6.03 -7.18 18.10
N LEU A 53 6.06 -7.04 19.42
CA LEU A 53 5.70 -5.83 20.14
C LEU A 53 6.98 -5.12 20.59
N ARG A 54 7.03 -3.82 20.34
CA ARG A 54 8.09 -2.94 20.86
C ARG A 54 7.56 -1.55 21.10
N ARG A 55 8.28 -0.79 21.91
CA ARG A 55 8.01 0.63 22.07
C ARG A 55 8.47 1.42 20.84
N CYS A 56 7.74 2.46 20.46
CA CYS A 56 8.08 3.31 19.33
C CYS A 56 7.85 4.80 19.63
N LYS A 57 8.38 5.66 18.76
CA LYS A 57 8.15 7.10 18.85
C LYS A 57 6.66 7.42 18.70
N LEU A 58 6.22 8.48 19.36
CA LEU A 58 4.90 9.03 19.10
C LEU A 58 4.83 9.58 17.65
N PRO A 59 3.79 9.26 16.87
CA PRO A 59 3.65 9.73 15.50
C PRO A 59 3.70 11.26 15.41
N GLY A 60 4.57 11.78 14.54
CA GLY A 60 4.78 13.21 14.36
C GLY A 60 5.63 13.90 15.43
N ALA A 61 6.08 13.20 16.49
CA ALA A 61 6.94 13.79 17.51
C ALA A 61 8.42 13.70 17.13
N LYS A 62 9.19 14.76 17.40
CA LYS A 62 10.67 14.76 17.33
C LYS A 62 11.24 14.25 18.65
N GLN A 63 11.05 12.97 18.96
CA GLN A 63 11.56 12.35 20.18
C GLN A 63 12.88 11.61 19.93
N LYS A 64 13.84 11.78 20.84
CA LYS A 64 15.04 10.95 20.87
C LYS A 64 14.70 9.56 21.36
N VAL A 65 15.45 8.55 20.94
CA VAL A 65 15.21 7.14 21.34
C VAL A 65 15.24 6.95 22.86
N ALA A 66 16.06 7.74 23.57
CA ALA A 66 16.11 7.71 25.04
C ALA A 66 14.80 8.19 25.71
N GLU A 67 13.99 9.00 25.02
CA GLU A 67 12.72 9.54 25.54
C GLU A 67 11.55 8.57 25.32
N TRP A 68 11.78 7.45 24.61
CA TRP A 68 10.72 6.48 24.34
C TRP A 68 10.35 5.70 25.60
N GLU A 69 11.28 5.47 26.54
CA GLU A 69 11.05 4.63 27.73
C GLU A 69 9.92 5.13 28.63
N SER A 70 9.60 6.42 28.60
CA SER A 70 8.50 7.02 29.36
C SER A 70 7.18 7.12 28.58
N GLY A 71 7.19 6.86 27.26
CA GLY A 71 6.00 7.00 26.41
C GLY A 71 5.13 5.75 26.38
N ASP A 72 3.82 5.90 26.44
CA ASP A 72 2.84 4.81 26.25
C ASP A 72 2.42 4.71 24.77
N TRP A 73 3.40 4.60 23.87
CA TRP A 73 3.14 4.39 22.45
C TRP A 73 3.92 3.20 21.93
N TRP A 74 3.19 2.26 21.35
CA TRP A 74 3.67 0.93 21.04
C TRP A 74 3.43 0.59 19.59
N CYS A 75 4.25 -0.32 19.08
CA CYS A 75 4.19 -0.82 17.73
C CYS A 75 4.13 -2.35 17.78
N VAL A 76 3.08 -2.91 17.19
CA VAL A 76 2.94 -4.34 16.94
C VAL A 76 3.20 -4.59 15.46
N HIS A 77 4.34 -5.20 15.16
CA HIS A 77 4.71 -5.66 13.84
C HIS A 77 4.14 -7.06 13.59
N VAL A 78 3.47 -7.25 12.46
CA VAL A 78 3.04 -8.58 12.00
C VAL A 78 4.04 -9.11 11.00
N GLY A 79 4.60 -10.30 11.29
CA GLY A 79 5.67 -10.94 10.53
C GLY A 79 5.31 -11.20 9.07
N LYS A 80 6.34 -11.27 8.23
CA LYS A 80 6.26 -11.50 6.77
C LYS A 80 5.57 -12.81 6.39
N ASP A 81 5.43 -13.73 7.34
CA ASP A 81 4.76 -15.03 7.17
C ASP A 81 3.24 -14.86 6.92
N HIS A 82 2.72 -13.63 7.06
CA HIS A 82 1.38 -13.27 6.63
C HIS A 82 1.44 -12.38 5.38
N ALA A 83 1.36 -13.00 4.20
CA ALA A 83 0.89 -12.27 3.03
C ALA A 83 -0.56 -11.86 3.32
N LEU A 84 -0.87 -10.56 3.22
CA LEU A 84 -2.27 -10.13 3.19
C LEU A 84 -2.95 -10.87 2.05
N ASP A 85 -4.24 -11.16 2.23
CA ASP A 85 -5.07 -11.71 1.18
C ASP A 85 -4.84 -10.91 -0.12
N PRO A 86 -4.51 -11.56 -1.25
CA PRO A 86 -4.30 -10.88 -2.52
C PRO A 86 -5.44 -9.92 -2.90
N GLU A 87 -6.68 -10.25 -2.55
CA GLU A 87 -7.84 -9.39 -2.78
C GLU A 87 -7.75 -8.10 -1.94
N VAL A 88 -7.39 -8.22 -0.65
CA VAL A 88 -7.17 -7.06 0.22
C VAL A 88 -6.04 -6.18 -0.31
N VAL A 89 -4.94 -6.79 -0.75
CA VAL A 89 -3.81 -6.07 -1.38
C VAL A 89 -4.28 -5.31 -2.62
N GLU A 90 -5.06 -5.96 -3.49
CA GLU A 90 -5.60 -5.36 -4.71
C GLU A 90 -6.50 -4.16 -4.38
N GLN A 91 -7.41 -4.29 -3.41
CA GLN A 91 -8.30 -3.20 -3.03
C GLN A 91 -7.56 -2.01 -2.44
N ILE A 92 -6.53 -2.23 -1.60
CA ILE A 92 -5.74 -1.12 -1.07
C ILE A 92 -4.96 -0.44 -2.19
N MET A 93 -4.41 -1.19 -3.15
CA MET A 93 -3.72 -0.62 -4.31
C MET A 93 -4.68 0.21 -5.19
N LYS A 94 -5.90 -0.27 -5.43
CA LYS A 94 -6.94 0.49 -6.14
C LYS A 94 -7.27 1.79 -5.42
N LEU A 95 -7.50 1.73 -4.10
CA LEU A 95 -7.79 2.93 -3.30
C LEU A 95 -6.63 3.94 -3.36
N ARG A 96 -5.39 3.48 -3.22
CA ARG A 96 -4.20 4.35 -3.35
C ARG A 96 -4.12 4.99 -4.72
N ALA A 97 -4.36 4.23 -5.79
CA ALA A 97 -4.37 4.75 -7.15
C ALA A 97 -5.48 5.81 -7.34
N MET A 98 -6.69 5.57 -6.81
CA MET A 98 -7.80 6.52 -6.86
C MET A 98 -7.50 7.83 -6.13
N VAL A 99 -6.87 7.75 -4.95
CA VAL A 99 -6.43 8.94 -4.20
C VAL A 99 -5.33 9.68 -4.96
N HIS A 100 -4.30 8.97 -5.43
CA HIS A 100 -3.19 9.55 -6.18
C HIS A 100 -3.66 10.27 -7.45
N ALA A 101 -4.56 9.65 -8.22
CA ALA A 101 -5.11 10.22 -9.45
C ALA A 101 -5.84 11.56 -9.23
N ARG A 102 -6.30 11.84 -8.01
CA ARG A 102 -6.95 13.12 -7.65
C ARG A 102 -5.95 14.22 -7.27
N THR A 103 -4.69 13.88 -6.99
CA THR A 103 -3.64 14.84 -6.63
C THR A 103 -3.18 15.64 -7.86
N PRO A 104 -2.57 16.84 -7.67
CA PRO A 104 -1.96 17.58 -8.77
C PRO A 104 -0.89 16.78 -9.52
N GLN A 105 -0.07 16.02 -8.79
CA GLN A 105 0.97 15.17 -9.36
C GLN A 105 0.37 14.05 -10.22
N GLY A 106 -0.61 13.31 -9.68
CA GLY A 106 -1.26 12.23 -10.43
C GLY A 106 -1.96 12.73 -11.69
N LYS A 107 -2.58 13.92 -11.65
CA LYS A 107 -3.15 14.56 -12.85
C LYS A 107 -2.08 14.92 -13.89
N ALA A 108 -0.92 15.43 -13.45
CA ALA A 108 0.17 15.78 -14.35
C ALA A 108 0.80 14.53 -15.01
N GLU A 109 1.01 13.46 -14.24
CA GLU A 109 1.48 12.17 -14.74
C GLU A 109 0.53 11.57 -15.77
N LEU A 110 -0.78 11.60 -15.49
CA LEU A 110 -1.80 11.13 -16.43
C LEU A 110 -1.81 11.96 -17.72
N ALA A 111 -1.72 13.28 -17.62
CA ALA A 111 -1.64 14.16 -18.78
C ALA A 111 -0.40 13.87 -19.64
N GLU A 112 0.75 13.65 -18.99
CA GLU A 112 1.99 13.29 -19.67
C GLU A 112 1.90 11.92 -20.36
N GLN A 113 1.26 10.94 -19.71
CA GLN A 113 0.98 9.65 -20.32
C GLN A 113 0.13 9.80 -21.59
N TRP A 114 -0.94 10.59 -21.55
CA TRP A 114 -1.76 10.87 -22.73
C TRP A 114 -0.98 11.55 -23.85
N ARG A 115 -0.10 12.51 -23.53
CA ARG A 115 0.77 13.13 -24.54
C ARG A 115 1.68 12.12 -25.23
N ARG A 116 2.25 11.18 -24.47
CA ARG A 116 3.10 10.11 -25.04
C ARG A 116 2.31 9.18 -25.94
N ILE A 117 1.09 8.83 -25.54
CA ILE A 117 0.17 8.02 -26.35
C ILE A 117 -0.18 8.75 -27.64
N ASP A 118 -0.55 10.03 -27.56
CA ASP A 118 -0.85 10.86 -28.74
C ASP A 118 0.36 11.01 -29.67
N ALA A 119 1.56 11.21 -29.10
CA ALA A 119 2.80 11.26 -29.86
C ALA A 119 3.05 9.94 -30.59
N ALA A 120 2.84 8.79 -29.93
CA ALA A 120 2.96 7.48 -30.55
C ALA A 120 1.92 7.26 -31.65
N TYR A 121 0.69 7.76 -31.49
CA TYR A 121 -0.33 7.71 -32.54
C TYR A 121 0.05 8.55 -33.77
N ARG A 122 0.76 9.65 -33.59
CA ARG A 122 1.22 10.54 -34.67
C ARG A 122 2.57 10.13 -35.27
N ASP A 123 3.30 9.21 -34.64
CA ASP A 123 4.59 8.72 -35.14
C ASP A 123 4.37 7.73 -36.28
N GLU A 124 4.59 8.20 -37.51
CA GLU A 124 4.43 7.41 -38.73
C GLU A 124 5.33 6.16 -38.76
N LYS A 125 6.55 6.24 -38.23
CA LYS A 125 7.47 5.09 -38.20
C LYS A 125 6.97 4.04 -37.23
N PHE A 126 6.49 4.48 -36.07
CA PHE A 126 5.90 3.59 -35.07
C PHE A 126 4.60 2.94 -35.59
N GLN A 127 3.72 3.70 -36.27
CA GLN A 127 2.51 3.13 -36.87
C GLN A 127 2.83 2.15 -38.01
N ALA A 128 3.81 2.46 -38.86
CA ALA A 128 4.26 1.55 -39.91
C ALA A 128 4.81 0.24 -39.33
N PHE A 129 5.64 0.33 -38.28
CA PHE A 129 6.11 -0.86 -37.55
C PHE A 129 4.96 -1.66 -36.94
N LYS A 130 3.99 -0.98 -36.29
CA LYS A 130 2.82 -1.62 -35.68
C LYS A 130 1.97 -2.38 -36.70
N ALA A 131 1.85 -1.87 -37.93
CA ALA A 131 1.12 -2.51 -39.01
C ALA A 131 1.75 -3.82 -39.52
N LEU A 132 3.05 -4.04 -39.25
CA LEU A 132 3.74 -5.29 -39.61
C LEU A 132 3.48 -6.43 -38.63
N ILE A 133 2.92 -6.14 -37.44
CA ILE A 133 2.66 -7.15 -36.40
C ILE A 133 1.30 -7.82 -36.70
N PRO A 134 1.27 -9.11 -37.06
CA PRO A 134 0.01 -9.79 -37.38
C PRO A 134 -0.95 -9.78 -36.18
N GLY A 135 -2.22 -9.47 -36.43
CA GLY A 135 -3.27 -9.46 -35.40
C GLY A 135 -3.31 -8.24 -34.48
N LEU A 136 -2.36 -7.31 -34.60
CA LEU A 136 -2.30 -6.11 -33.75
C LEU A 136 -3.09 -4.92 -34.31
N VAL A 137 -3.17 -4.78 -35.63
CA VAL A 137 -4.01 -3.77 -36.29
C VAL A 137 -5.30 -4.44 -36.76
N PRO A 138 -6.48 -4.01 -36.27
CA PRO A 138 -7.75 -4.55 -36.73
C PRO A 138 -7.90 -4.34 -38.24
N PRO A 139 -8.46 -5.31 -38.99
CA PRO A 139 -8.76 -5.11 -40.40
C PRO A 139 -9.72 -3.92 -40.55
N ASN A 140 -9.48 -3.10 -41.56
CA ASN A 140 -10.28 -1.91 -41.83
C ASN A 140 -11.73 -2.35 -42.11
N ARG A 141 -12.65 -2.09 -41.18
CA ARG A 141 -14.07 -2.43 -41.35
C ARG A 141 -14.66 -1.48 -42.39
N ILE A 142 -14.65 -1.91 -43.65
CA ILE A 142 -15.46 -1.29 -44.69
C ILE A 142 -16.93 -1.46 -44.27
N ARG A 143 -17.58 -0.37 -43.86
CA ARG A 143 -19.03 -0.36 -43.71
C ARG A 143 -19.62 -0.62 -45.09
N ALA A 144 -20.14 -1.82 -45.33
CA ALA A 144 -20.90 -2.11 -46.54
C ALA A 144 -22.03 -1.08 -46.63
N ALA A 145 -22.00 -0.25 -47.66
CA ALA A 145 -23.08 0.65 -47.97
C ALA A 145 -24.35 -0.19 -48.16
N ALA A 146 -25.40 0.14 -47.43
CA ALA A 146 -26.71 -0.48 -47.61
C ALA A 146 -27.17 -0.22 -49.05
N VAL A 147 -27.22 -1.28 -49.85
CA VAL A 147 -27.85 -1.27 -51.17
C VAL A 147 -29.36 -1.16 -50.94
N LYS A 148 -29.96 -0.09 -51.47
CA LYS A 148 -31.41 0.09 -51.57
C LYS A 148 -31.97 -0.75 -52.70
#